data_AF-A0A154MR47-F1
#
_entry.id   AF-A0A154MR47-F1
#
_cell.length_a   1.000
_cell.length_b   1.000
_cell.length_c   1.000
_cell.angle_alpha   90.00
_cell.angle_beta   90.00
_cell.angle_gamma   90.00
#
_symmetry.space_group_name_H-M   'P 1'
#
loop_
_entity.id
_entity.type
_entity.pdbx_description
1 polymer ?
#
loop_
_entity_poly.entity_id
_entity_poly.type
_entity_poly.pdbx_seq_one_letter_code
_entity_poly.pdbx_strand_id
1 'polypeptide(L)'
;MSSGIDGDRTGLSGRRWLPGGEHLVTVARAELPQKEGLAAPFVALTTLRAAGFDVPGQDEVAAVAGTTPEGLPRAIEALSGGRLAAVPATGHWAPQSLFMLLAGLWRLPRVAVIAEVDPAEFGAHDTPVRALLDYLDTGIPPLWSSRFRPAGGHTVLVAGLRIGAEGTLLSIMDGHPSLGDNGLHDQPVDWVAAALSRMLIVVDDGDTEAAVAAITTAGLWS
;
A
#
# COMPACT_ATOMS: atom_id res chain seq x y z
N MET A 1 -32.02 14.19 22.17
CA MET A 1 -32.06 12.74 21.87
C MET A 1 -31.04 12.49 20.78
N SER A 2 -29.82 12.12 21.16
CA SER A 2 -28.74 11.81 20.22
C SER A 2 -28.87 10.33 19.86
N SER A 3 -29.26 10.04 18.62
CA SER A 3 -29.21 8.69 18.07
C SER A 3 -27.76 8.36 17.71
N GLY A 4 -26.95 8.09 18.73
CA GLY A 4 -25.65 7.44 18.58
C GLY A 4 -25.88 5.99 18.18
N ILE A 5 -26.05 5.74 16.88
CA ILE A 5 -25.75 4.42 16.34
C ILE A 5 -24.23 4.39 16.23
N ASP A 6 -23.61 3.87 17.28
CA ASP A 6 -22.20 3.50 17.30
C ASP A 6 -21.98 2.50 16.16
N GLY A 7 -21.34 2.97 15.08
CA GLY A 7 -20.95 2.14 13.93
C GLY A 7 -19.82 1.15 14.27
N ASP A 8 -19.38 1.11 15.52
CA ASP A 8 -18.31 0.25 15.99
C ASP A 8 -18.85 -0.93 16.80
N ARG A 9 -19.77 -1.70 16.23
CA ARG A 9 -20.35 -2.88 16.92
C ARG A 9 -19.33 -3.99 17.20
N THR A 10 -18.12 -3.90 16.65
CA THR A 10 -17.06 -4.91 16.77
C THR A 10 -15.74 -4.39 17.36
N GLY A 11 -15.51 -3.08 17.46
CA GLY A 11 -14.19 -2.53 17.81
C GLY A 11 -13.13 -2.72 16.72
N LEU A 12 -13.52 -3.24 15.54
CA LEU A 12 -12.60 -3.63 14.45
C LEU A 12 -12.55 -2.60 13.31
N SER A 13 -13.45 -1.60 13.31
CA SER A 13 -13.56 -0.56 12.28
C SER A 13 -12.42 0.46 12.30
N GLY A 14 -11.65 0.48 13.40
CA GLY A 14 -10.42 1.25 13.52
C GLY A 14 -9.36 0.80 12.50
N ARG A 15 -8.55 1.76 12.03
CA ARG A 15 -7.42 1.46 11.15
C ARG A 15 -6.39 0.61 11.89
N ARG A 16 -6.01 -0.49 11.27
CA ARG A 16 -4.96 -1.41 11.70
C ARG A 16 -3.78 -1.24 10.75
N TRP A 17 -2.66 -0.78 11.29
CA TRP A 17 -1.43 -0.64 10.52
C TRP A 17 -0.73 -1.98 10.36
N LEU A 18 -0.22 -2.25 9.16
CA LEU A 18 0.75 -3.35 8.97
C LEU A 18 1.96 -3.12 9.89
N PRO A 19 2.76 -4.17 10.19
CA PRO A 19 3.99 -4.01 10.96
C PRO A 19 4.90 -2.90 10.39
N GLY A 20 5.01 -1.76 11.09
CA GLY A 20 5.76 -0.57 10.65
C GLY A 20 4.97 0.44 9.79
N GLY A 21 3.73 0.16 9.42
CA GLY A 21 2.92 0.96 8.50
C GLY A 21 2.64 2.39 8.98
N GLU A 22 2.41 2.61 10.28
CA GLU A 22 2.20 3.96 10.83
C GLU A 22 3.47 4.84 10.71
N HIS A 23 4.62 4.24 11.03
CA HIS A 23 5.91 4.91 10.87
C HIS A 23 6.20 5.20 9.40
N LEU A 24 5.92 4.24 8.52
CA LEU A 24 6.07 4.39 7.07
C LEU A 24 5.22 5.54 6.52
N VAL A 25 3.96 5.69 6.95
CA VAL A 25 3.11 6.84 6.59
C VAL A 25 3.70 8.16 7.09
N THR A 26 4.24 8.17 8.31
CA THR A 26 4.87 9.36 8.88
C THR A 26 6.08 9.80 8.05
N VAL A 27 6.95 8.85 7.69
CA VAL A 27 8.12 9.10 6.82
C VAL A 27 7.68 9.54 5.43
N ALA A 28 6.67 8.90 4.85
CA ALA A 28 6.14 9.28 3.55
C ALA A 28 5.59 10.71 3.53
N ARG A 29 4.82 11.08 4.56
CA ARG A 29 4.30 12.46 4.69
C ARG A 29 5.39 13.51 4.85
N ALA A 30 6.49 13.17 5.52
CA ALA A 30 7.64 14.07 5.63
C ALA A 30 8.40 14.26 4.30
N GLU A 31 8.31 13.30 3.38
CA GLU A 31 8.94 13.34 2.05
C GLU A 31 8.04 13.97 0.98
N LEU A 32 6.73 14.14 1.24
CA LEU A 32 5.82 14.74 0.28
C LEU A 32 6.27 16.16 -0.13
N PRO A 33 6.07 16.55 -1.40
CA PRO A 33 5.42 15.77 -2.46
C PRO A 33 6.37 14.80 -3.18
N GLN A 34 5.80 13.74 -3.76
CA GLN A 34 6.47 13.01 -4.83
C GLN A 34 6.81 13.97 -5.99
N LYS A 35 8.01 13.82 -6.56
CA LYS A 35 8.41 14.53 -7.78
C LYS A 35 7.75 13.94 -9.02
N GLU A 36 7.51 14.76 -10.04
CA GLU A 36 6.88 14.34 -11.29
C GLU A 36 7.60 13.13 -11.92
N GLY A 37 6.84 12.08 -12.25
CA GLY A 37 7.38 10.84 -12.81
C GLY A 37 8.12 9.92 -11.82
N LEU A 38 8.24 10.28 -10.54
CA LEU A 38 9.03 9.54 -9.55
C LEU A 38 8.19 8.81 -8.49
N ALA A 39 7.04 8.22 -8.87
CA ALA A 39 6.18 7.46 -7.95
C ALA A 39 6.90 6.27 -7.29
N ALA A 40 7.48 5.40 -8.11
CA ALA A 40 8.25 4.26 -7.63
C ALA A 40 9.47 4.70 -6.78
N PRO A 41 10.31 5.66 -7.20
CA PRO A 41 11.38 6.19 -6.36
C PRO A 41 10.92 6.80 -5.03
N PHE A 42 9.77 7.49 -4.99
CA PHE A 42 9.20 8.03 -3.77
C PHE A 42 8.86 6.93 -2.74
N VAL A 43 8.12 5.90 -3.17
CA VAL A 43 7.74 4.81 -2.25
C VAL A 43 8.92 3.96 -1.79
N ALA A 44 9.96 3.80 -2.65
CA ALA A 44 11.19 3.11 -2.28
C ALA A 44 12.06 3.94 -1.32
N LEU A 45 12.19 5.26 -1.54
CA LEU A 45 12.89 6.16 -0.62
C LEU A 45 12.27 6.13 0.77
N THR A 46 10.94 6.22 0.84
CA THR A 46 10.20 6.25 2.11
C THR A 46 10.31 4.90 2.82
N THR A 47 10.29 3.79 2.08
CA THR A 47 10.58 2.45 2.61
C THR A 47 11.99 2.34 3.20
N LEU A 48 13.01 2.80 2.46
CA LEU A 48 14.42 2.80 2.90
C LEU A 48 14.59 3.66 4.17
N ARG A 49 14.04 4.88 4.19
CA ARG A 49 14.14 5.76 5.36
C ARG A 49 13.37 5.22 6.57
N ALA A 50 12.19 4.63 6.38
CA ALA A 50 11.44 3.99 7.46
C ALA A 50 12.17 2.77 8.06
N ALA A 51 13.07 2.15 7.30
CA ALA A 51 13.96 1.10 7.78
C ALA A 51 15.31 1.64 8.33
N GLY A 52 15.47 2.96 8.42
CA GLY A 52 16.63 3.62 9.02
C GLY A 52 17.81 3.84 8.08
N PHE A 53 17.61 3.76 6.76
CA PHE A 53 18.65 4.04 5.77
C PHE A 53 18.63 5.52 5.36
N ASP A 54 19.81 6.14 5.40
CA ASP A 54 19.98 7.53 4.98
C ASP A 54 20.21 7.61 3.47
N VAL A 55 19.12 7.77 2.72
CA VAL A 55 19.14 7.93 1.27
C VAL A 55 18.85 9.39 0.92
N PRO A 56 19.71 10.06 0.12
CA PRO A 56 19.63 11.50 -0.13
C PRO A 56 18.29 12.01 -0.67
N GLY A 57 17.62 11.26 -1.55
CA GLY A 57 16.33 11.67 -2.10
C GLY A 57 15.85 10.81 -3.27
N GLN A 58 14.72 11.22 -3.85
CA GLN A 58 14.02 10.45 -4.90
C GLN A 58 14.87 10.27 -6.15
N ASP A 59 15.71 11.25 -6.51
CA ASP A 59 16.56 11.20 -7.70
C ASP A 59 17.67 10.15 -7.56
N GLU A 60 18.21 9.96 -6.34
CA GLU A 60 19.21 8.92 -6.07
C GLU A 60 18.60 7.54 -6.29
N VAL A 61 17.39 7.31 -5.73
CA VAL A 61 16.66 6.07 -5.94
C VAL A 61 16.36 5.86 -7.42
N ALA A 62 15.92 6.90 -8.13
CA ALA A 62 15.64 6.83 -9.56
C ALA A 62 16.89 6.49 -10.39
N ALA A 63 18.05 7.07 -10.05
CA ALA A 63 19.31 6.81 -10.73
C ALA A 63 19.76 5.35 -10.57
N VAL A 64 19.59 4.77 -9.39
CA VAL A 64 19.94 3.36 -9.13
C VAL A 64 18.90 2.41 -9.74
N ALA A 65 17.60 2.72 -9.64
CA ALA A 65 16.54 1.88 -10.15
C ALA A 65 16.53 1.83 -11.69
N GLY A 66 16.82 2.95 -12.35
CA GLY A 66 16.63 3.06 -13.80
C GLY A 66 15.16 2.92 -14.19
N THR A 67 14.90 2.33 -15.36
CA THR A 67 13.57 2.32 -16.00
C THR A 67 12.94 0.93 -16.16
N THR A 68 13.56 -0.13 -15.61
CA THR A 68 13.02 -1.51 -15.75
C THR A 68 12.17 -1.90 -14.54
N PRO A 69 11.23 -2.86 -14.70
CA PRO A 69 10.41 -3.35 -13.58
C PRO A 69 11.24 -3.96 -12.43
N GLU A 70 12.37 -4.58 -12.74
CA GLU A 70 13.34 -5.17 -11.79
C GLU A 70 14.31 -4.13 -11.24
N GLY A 71 14.26 -2.90 -11.73
CA GLY A 71 15.09 -1.79 -11.29
C GLY A 71 14.82 -1.41 -9.84
N LEU A 72 13.55 -1.23 -9.48
CA LEU A 72 13.15 -0.79 -8.15
C LEU A 72 13.54 -1.79 -7.03
N PRO A 73 13.27 -3.11 -7.15
CA PRO A 73 13.71 -4.09 -6.16
C PRO A 73 15.23 -4.08 -5.97
N ARG A 74 15.99 -4.09 -7.07
CA ARG A 74 17.46 -4.03 -7.04
C ARG A 74 17.98 -2.75 -6.39
N ALA A 75 17.31 -1.62 -6.59
CA ALA A 75 17.69 -0.37 -5.96
C ALA A 75 17.48 -0.39 -4.45
N ILE A 76 16.38 -0.96 -3.98
CA ILE A 76 16.12 -1.13 -2.54
C ILE A 76 17.19 -2.03 -1.90
N GLU A 77 17.52 -3.15 -2.54
CA GLU A 77 18.57 -4.06 -2.07
C GLU A 77 19.95 -3.38 -2.08
N ALA A 78 20.31 -2.70 -3.17
CA ALA A 78 21.60 -2.02 -3.31
C ALA A 78 21.76 -0.87 -2.30
N LEU A 79 20.76 0.02 -2.18
CA LEU A 79 20.79 1.17 -1.28
C LEU A 79 20.70 0.76 0.19
N SER A 80 20.14 -0.41 0.49
CA SER A 80 20.18 -1.00 1.83
C SER A 80 21.45 -1.80 2.13
N GLY A 81 22.35 -1.96 1.15
CA GLY A 81 23.53 -2.81 1.29
C GLY A 81 23.17 -4.29 1.53
N GLY A 82 22.06 -4.76 0.95
CA GLY A 82 21.56 -6.14 1.08
C GLY A 82 20.88 -6.44 2.42
N ARG A 83 20.58 -5.43 3.24
CA ARG A 83 19.87 -5.63 4.52
C ARG A 83 18.36 -5.71 4.37
N LEU A 84 17.82 -5.19 3.27
CA LEU A 84 16.43 -5.37 2.88
C LEU A 84 16.37 -6.27 1.65
N ALA A 85 15.38 -7.15 1.62
CA ALA A 85 14.99 -7.89 0.43
C ALA A 85 13.68 -7.32 -0.13
N ALA A 86 13.59 -7.24 -1.45
CA ALA A 86 12.41 -6.73 -2.13
C ALA A 86 11.79 -7.85 -2.98
N VAL A 87 10.81 -8.54 -2.41
CA VAL A 87 10.23 -9.76 -2.99
C VAL A 87 9.04 -9.39 -3.88
N PRO A 88 9.12 -9.58 -5.21
CA PRO A 88 8.00 -9.28 -6.09
C PRO A 88 6.86 -10.28 -5.85
N ALA A 89 5.62 -9.81 -5.96
CA ALA A 89 4.43 -10.64 -5.96
C ALA A 89 3.60 -10.31 -7.19
N THR A 90 3.24 -11.34 -7.95
CA THR A 90 2.43 -11.23 -9.17
C THR A 90 1.40 -12.37 -9.22
N GLY A 91 0.39 -12.25 -10.06
CA GLY A 91 -0.61 -13.31 -10.22
C GLY A 91 -2.00 -12.76 -10.47
N HIS A 92 -3.00 -13.61 -10.27
CA HIS A 92 -4.39 -13.17 -10.33
C HIS A 92 -4.77 -12.48 -9.01
N TRP A 93 -4.96 -11.17 -9.07
CA TRP A 93 -5.36 -10.38 -7.92
C TRP A 93 -6.87 -10.51 -7.68
N ALA A 94 -7.22 -11.13 -6.55
CA ALA A 94 -8.57 -11.19 -6.02
C ALA A 94 -8.60 -10.66 -4.58
N PRO A 95 -9.74 -10.13 -4.09
CA PRO A 95 -9.86 -9.65 -2.71
C PRO A 95 -9.38 -10.66 -1.66
N GLN A 96 -9.72 -11.94 -1.87
CA GLN A 96 -9.30 -13.03 -0.98
C GLN A 96 -7.78 -13.22 -0.98
N SER A 97 -7.12 -13.21 -2.14
CA SER A 97 -5.67 -13.32 -2.23
C SER A 97 -4.98 -12.15 -1.53
N LEU A 98 -5.49 -10.93 -1.71
CA LEU A 98 -4.95 -9.74 -1.06
C LEU A 98 -5.12 -9.82 0.47
N PHE A 99 -6.28 -10.25 0.96
CA PHE A 99 -6.50 -10.48 2.38
C PHE A 99 -5.54 -11.53 2.96
N MET A 100 -5.39 -12.69 2.29
CA MET A 100 -4.48 -13.76 2.74
C MET A 100 -3.03 -13.31 2.77
N LEU A 101 -2.59 -12.54 1.76
CA LEU A 101 -1.26 -11.96 1.71
C LEU A 101 -1.04 -11.04 2.92
N LEU A 102 -1.90 -10.02 3.09
CA LEU A 102 -1.76 -9.04 4.17
C LEU A 102 -1.82 -9.69 5.56
N ALA A 103 -2.66 -10.72 5.75
CA ALA A 103 -2.71 -11.50 6.98
C ALA A 103 -1.41 -12.28 7.23
N GLY A 104 -0.79 -12.85 6.20
CA GLY A 104 0.50 -13.52 6.28
C GLY A 104 1.64 -12.57 6.68
N LEU A 105 1.65 -11.38 6.10
CA LEU A 105 2.65 -10.35 6.38
C LEU A 105 2.57 -9.78 7.80
N TRP A 106 1.42 -9.91 8.47
CA TRP A 106 1.24 -9.46 9.86
C TRP A 106 2.15 -10.18 10.88
N ARG A 107 2.70 -11.34 10.49
CA ARG A 107 3.60 -12.14 11.33
C ARG A 107 5.04 -11.66 11.28
N LEU A 108 5.36 -10.77 10.34
CA LEU A 108 6.70 -10.22 10.16
C LEU A 108 6.95 -9.07 11.13
N PRO A 109 8.21 -8.84 11.57
CA PRO A 109 8.54 -7.73 12.47
C PRO A 109 8.28 -6.35 11.84
N ARG A 110 8.56 -6.24 10.54
CA ARG A 110 8.38 -5.02 9.74
C ARG A 110 8.13 -5.41 8.29
N VAL A 111 7.24 -4.67 7.62
CA VAL A 111 7.00 -4.83 6.18
C VAL A 111 6.63 -3.49 5.56
N ALA A 112 7.15 -3.22 4.36
CA ALA A 112 6.60 -2.21 3.48
C ALA A 112 6.00 -2.90 2.24
N VAL A 113 4.75 -2.58 1.93
CA VAL A 113 4.02 -3.14 0.80
C VAL A 113 3.89 -2.03 -0.25
N ILE A 114 4.66 -2.17 -1.32
CA ILE A 114 4.61 -1.27 -2.47
C ILE A 114 3.68 -1.89 -3.51
N ALA A 115 2.71 -1.13 -4.00
CA ALA A 115 1.73 -1.59 -4.98
C ALA A 115 1.86 -0.78 -6.27
N GLU A 116 1.97 -1.48 -7.39
CA GLU A 116 1.78 -0.92 -8.72
C GLU A 116 0.32 -1.08 -9.11
N VAL A 117 -0.31 0.05 -9.42
CA VAL A 117 -1.76 0.14 -9.58
C VAL A 117 -2.12 0.96 -10.81
N ASP A 118 -3.26 0.62 -11.41
CA ASP A 118 -4.03 1.54 -12.24
C ASP A 118 -4.97 2.37 -11.34
N PRO A 119 -4.67 3.64 -11.06
CA PRO A 119 -5.50 4.48 -10.20
C PRO A 119 -6.85 4.83 -10.86
N ALA A 120 -7.09 4.39 -12.10
CA ALA A 120 -8.39 4.46 -12.74
C ALA A 120 -9.44 3.56 -12.08
N GLU A 121 -9.00 2.42 -11.56
CA GLU A 121 -9.85 1.42 -10.88
C GLU A 121 -10.12 1.77 -9.42
N PHE A 122 -9.41 2.76 -8.87
CA PHE A 122 -9.65 3.26 -7.52
C PHE A 122 -10.97 4.03 -7.38
N GLY A 123 -11.43 4.08 -6.14
CA GLY A 123 -12.41 5.02 -5.67
C GLY A 123 -11.92 6.45 -5.73
N ALA A 124 -12.86 7.38 -5.86
CA ALA A 124 -12.54 8.79 -5.77
C ALA A 124 -11.92 9.11 -4.41
N HIS A 125 -10.82 9.87 -4.40
CA HIS A 125 -10.12 10.25 -3.17
C HIS A 125 -10.98 11.14 -2.25
N ASP A 126 -12.04 11.75 -2.79
CA ASP A 126 -13.06 12.54 -2.11
C ASP A 126 -14.33 11.72 -1.81
N THR A 127 -14.29 10.39 -1.91
CA THR A 127 -15.38 9.52 -1.48
C THR A 127 -15.76 9.84 -0.04
N PRO A 128 -17.04 10.15 0.26
CA PRO A 128 -17.45 10.51 1.61
C PRO A 128 -17.11 9.40 2.62
N VAL A 129 -16.55 9.78 3.77
CA VAL A 129 -16.19 8.84 4.84
C VAL A 129 -17.36 7.93 5.22
N ARG A 130 -18.59 8.46 5.25
CA ARG A 130 -19.79 7.65 5.54
C ARG A 130 -19.99 6.51 4.54
N ALA A 131 -19.76 6.76 3.25
CA ALA A 131 -19.90 5.72 2.22
C ALA A 131 -18.85 4.61 2.39
N LEU A 132 -17.63 4.96 2.82
CA LEU A 132 -16.60 3.97 3.16
C LEU A 132 -16.98 3.16 4.42
N LEU A 133 -17.58 3.78 5.42
CA LEU A 133 -18.10 3.07 6.60
C LEU A 133 -19.29 2.17 6.24
N ASP A 134 -20.21 2.62 5.38
CA ASP A 134 -21.31 1.81 4.88
C ASP A 134 -20.80 0.57 4.12
N TYR A 135 -19.71 0.72 3.34
CA TYR A 135 -19.06 -0.41 2.69
C TYR A 135 -18.51 -1.43 3.71
N LEU A 136 -17.90 -0.99 4.82
CA LEU A 136 -17.47 -1.90 5.88
C LEU A 136 -18.64 -2.71 6.46
N ASP A 137 -19.82 -2.09 6.60
CA ASP A 137 -21.01 -2.71 7.18
C ASP A 137 -21.80 -3.59 6.20
N THR A 138 -21.78 -3.26 4.90
CA THR A 138 -22.69 -3.86 3.90
C THR A 138 -21.98 -4.61 2.78
N GLY A 139 -20.67 -4.39 2.60
CA GLY A 139 -19.89 -4.95 1.49
C GLY A 139 -20.22 -4.33 0.13
N ILE A 140 -21.16 -3.37 0.06
CA ILE A 140 -21.57 -2.72 -1.18
C ILE A 140 -20.58 -1.59 -1.50
N PRO A 141 -19.78 -1.69 -2.60
CA PRO A 141 -18.80 -0.66 -2.90
C PRO A 141 -19.46 0.70 -3.17
N PRO A 142 -18.83 1.82 -2.76
CA PRO A 142 -19.31 3.15 -3.13
C PRO A 142 -19.32 3.30 -4.66
N LEU A 143 -20.14 4.19 -5.22
CA LEU A 143 -20.18 4.39 -6.69
C LEU A 143 -19.28 5.54 -7.18
N TRP A 144 -18.50 6.14 -6.29
CA TRP A 144 -17.58 7.22 -6.61
C TRP A 144 -16.29 6.67 -7.20
N SER A 145 -16.14 6.75 -8.51
CA SER A 145 -14.91 6.35 -9.19
C SER A 145 -13.90 7.50 -9.27
N SER A 146 -12.63 7.14 -9.16
CA SER A 146 -11.52 8.08 -9.33
C SER A 146 -11.58 8.73 -10.70
N ARG A 147 -11.29 10.03 -10.76
CA ARG A 147 -11.03 10.78 -12.01
C ARG A 147 -9.53 10.99 -12.26
N PHE A 148 -8.69 10.55 -11.32
CA PHE A 148 -7.25 10.71 -11.42
C PHE A 148 -6.69 9.70 -12.42
N ARG A 149 -6.01 10.20 -13.46
CA ARG A 149 -5.44 9.42 -14.56
C ARG A 149 -4.04 9.94 -14.87
N PRO A 150 -3.01 9.55 -14.09
CA PRO A 150 -1.64 9.96 -14.37
C PRO A 150 -1.16 9.34 -15.69
N ALA A 151 -0.21 10.01 -16.34
CA ALA A 151 0.41 9.52 -17.56
C ALA A 151 1.45 8.43 -17.21
N GLY A 152 0.99 7.20 -16.97
CA GLY A 152 1.84 6.04 -16.68
C GLY A 152 1.32 5.18 -15.54
N GLY A 153 2.05 4.10 -15.24
CA GLY A 153 1.78 3.28 -14.05
C GLY A 153 1.97 4.09 -12.77
N HIS A 154 1.12 3.87 -11.79
CA HIS A 154 1.17 4.56 -10.51
C HIS A 154 1.67 3.62 -9.42
N THR A 155 2.42 4.15 -8.46
CA THR A 155 2.98 3.35 -7.37
C THR A 155 2.65 3.97 -6.04
N VAL A 156 2.07 3.17 -5.15
CA VAL A 156 1.59 3.59 -3.84
C VAL A 156 2.06 2.63 -2.74
N LEU A 157 1.94 3.05 -1.49
CA LEU A 157 2.16 2.18 -0.34
C LEU A 157 0.84 1.68 0.21
N VAL A 158 0.76 0.39 0.54
CA VAL A 158 -0.32 -0.16 1.38
C VAL A 158 0.18 -0.16 2.81
N ALA A 159 -0.39 0.70 3.66
CA ALA A 159 0.11 0.91 5.02
C ALA A 159 -0.72 0.17 6.09
N GLY A 160 -1.97 -0.18 5.78
CA GLY A 160 -2.86 -0.81 6.73
C GLY A 160 -4.21 -1.16 6.14
N LEU A 161 -5.14 -1.55 7.01
CA LEU A 161 -6.51 -1.90 6.65
C LEU A 161 -7.51 -1.57 7.75
N ARG A 162 -8.79 -1.50 7.38
CA ARG A 162 -9.94 -1.50 8.29
C ARG A 162 -10.83 -2.67 7.91
N ILE A 163 -11.28 -3.42 8.90
CA ILE A 163 -12.11 -4.63 8.68
C ILE A 163 -13.49 -4.37 9.27
N GLY A 164 -14.50 -4.47 8.42
CA GLY A 164 -15.90 -4.36 8.77
C GLY A 164 -16.56 -5.72 8.91
N ALA A 165 -17.89 -5.71 9.05
CA ALA A 165 -18.68 -6.94 9.04
C ALA A 165 -18.69 -7.61 7.67
N GLU A 166 -18.77 -6.82 6.60
CA GLU A 166 -18.97 -7.30 5.23
C GLU A 166 -17.91 -6.76 4.24
N GLY A 167 -17.17 -5.70 4.60
CA GLY A 167 -16.17 -5.06 3.73
C GLY A 167 -14.79 -4.91 4.37
N THR A 168 -13.76 -4.76 3.53
CA THR A 168 -12.38 -4.44 3.96
C THR A 168 -11.84 -3.25 3.18
N LEU A 169 -11.41 -2.21 3.89
CA LEU A 169 -10.72 -1.06 3.30
C LEU A 169 -9.22 -1.20 3.48
N LEU A 170 -8.44 -0.88 2.46
CA LEU A 170 -6.99 -0.74 2.54
C LEU A 170 -6.61 0.74 2.63
N SER A 171 -5.69 1.05 3.54
CA SER A 171 -5.15 2.39 3.70
C SER A 171 -3.96 2.57 2.77
N ILE A 172 -4.16 3.39 1.75
CA ILE A 172 -3.21 3.70 0.68
C ILE A 172 -2.53 5.01 1.00
N MET A 173 -1.20 5.00 1.00
CA MET A 173 -0.39 6.21 1.08
C MET A 173 0.18 6.52 -0.31
N ASP A 174 -0.32 7.61 -0.87
CA ASP A 174 0.02 8.15 -2.19
C ASP A 174 1.05 9.28 -2.09
N GLY A 175 1.86 9.44 -3.14
CA GLY A 175 2.82 10.54 -3.27
C GLY A 175 2.21 11.90 -3.58
N HIS A 176 0.90 11.97 -3.88
CA HIS A 176 0.20 13.22 -4.16
C HIS A 176 -0.53 13.74 -2.91
N PRO A 177 -0.10 14.87 -2.32
CA PRO A 177 -0.73 15.40 -1.10
C PRO A 177 -2.21 15.73 -1.25
N SER A 178 -2.66 16.04 -2.48
CA SER A 178 -4.05 16.37 -2.80
C SER A 178 -5.00 15.17 -2.78
N LEU A 179 -4.49 13.93 -2.73
CA LEU A 179 -5.31 12.72 -2.70
C LEU A 179 -5.59 12.33 -1.24
N GLY A 180 -6.82 12.52 -0.78
CA GLY A 180 -7.24 12.20 0.58
C GLY A 180 -6.68 13.15 1.64
N ASP A 181 -6.29 12.61 2.78
CA ASP A 181 -5.64 13.35 3.87
C ASP A 181 -4.11 13.30 3.69
N ASN A 182 -3.56 14.29 2.99
CA ASN A 182 -2.13 14.40 2.71
C ASN A 182 -1.54 13.11 2.12
N GLY A 183 -2.13 12.64 1.03
CA GLY A 183 -1.76 11.39 0.34
C GLY A 183 -2.38 10.12 0.95
N LEU A 184 -2.94 10.17 2.16
CA LEU A 184 -3.52 9.01 2.81
C LEU A 184 -5.02 8.90 2.53
N HIS A 185 -5.45 7.81 1.90
CA HIS A 185 -6.86 7.53 1.63
C HIS A 185 -7.18 6.05 1.77
N ASP A 186 -8.43 5.72 2.05
CA ASP A 186 -8.89 4.34 2.20
C ASP A 186 -9.59 3.88 0.89
N GLN A 187 -9.29 2.66 0.44
CA GLN A 187 -9.84 2.07 -0.80
C GLN A 187 -10.48 0.70 -0.49
N PRO A 188 -11.70 0.41 -0.96
CA PRO A 188 -12.27 -0.94 -0.99
C PRO A 188 -11.28 -1.97 -1.54
N VAL A 189 -11.17 -3.12 -0.86
CA VAL A 189 -10.25 -4.19 -1.27
C VAL A 189 -10.53 -4.68 -2.69
N ASP A 190 -11.79 -4.66 -3.12
CA ASP A 190 -12.23 -5.00 -4.47
C ASP A 190 -11.61 -4.11 -5.55
N TRP A 191 -11.58 -2.81 -5.27
CA TRP A 191 -11.00 -1.81 -6.18
C TRP A 191 -9.48 -1.88 -6.20
N VAL A 192 -8.85 -2.16 -5.05
CA VAL A 192 -7.41 -2.38 -5.03
C VAL A 192 -7.04 -3.65 -5.80
N ALA A 193 -7.79 -4.75 -5.61
CA ALA A 193 -7.57 -5.99 -6.36
C ALA A 193 -7.70 -5.78 -7.88
N ALA A 194 -8.71 -5.03 -8.32
CA ALA A 194 -8.89 -4.69 -9.73
C ALA A 194 -7.76 -3.79 -10.28
N ALA A 195 -7.25 -2.87 -9.46
CA ALA A 195 -6.20 -1.93 -9.85
C ALA A 195 -4.81 -2.56 -9.95
N LEU A 196 -4.55 -3.64 -9.21
CA LEU A 196 -3.20 -4.18 -9.03
C LEU A 196 -2.65 -4.84 -10.30
N SER A 197 -1.43 -4.44 -10.66
CA SER A 197 -0.60 -5.18 -11.62
C SER A 197 0.44 -6.04 -10.89
N ARG A 198 1.08 -5.48 -9.86
CA ARG A 198 2.18 -6.09 -9.11
C ARG A 198 2.25 -5.52 -7.70
N MET A 199 2.76 -6.31 -6.75
CA MET A 199 3.24 -5.81 -5.46
C MET A 199 4.72 -6.12 -5.28
N LEU A 200 5.38 -5.32 -4.45
CA LEU A 200 6.72 -5.57 -3.95
C LEU A 200 6.67 -5.57 -2.43
N ILE A 201 7.05 -6.71 -1.84
CA ILE A 201 7.05 -6.92 -0.40
C ILE A 201 8.46 -6.72 0.10
N VAL A 202 8.68 -5.61 0.82
CA VAL A 202 10.00 -5.25 1.32
C VAL A 202 10.10 -5.59 2.80
N VAL A 203 11.07 -6.44 3.11
CA VAL A 203 11.29 -7.02 4.44
C VAL A 203 12.78 -6.96 4.81
N ASP A 204 13.11 -7.23 6.07
CA ASP A 204 14.51 -7.54 6.42
C ASP A 204 14.95 -8.80 5.67
N ASP A 205 16.22 -8.86 5.22
CA ASP A 205 16.74 -9.97 4.41
C ASP A 205 16.49 -11.36 5.05
N GLY A 206 16.59 -11.45 6.37
CA GLY A 206 16.32 -12.68 7.13
C GLY A 206 14.86 -13.17 7.10
N ASP A 207 13.91 -12.33 6.68
CA ASP A 207 12.48 -12.63 6.60
C ASP A 207 12.01 -12.97 5.16
N THR A 208 12.93 -13.04 4.20
CA THR A 208 12.63 -13.28 2.77
C THR A 208 11.81 -14.55 2.55
N GLU A 209 12.20 -15.67 3.16
CA GLU A 209 11.46 -16.95 3.00
C GLU A 209 10.03 -16.85 3.55
N ALA A 210 9.83 -16.11 4.64
CA ALA A 210 8.51 -15.89 5.22
C ALA A 210 7.64 -14.99 4.32
N ALA A 211 8.23 -13.98 3.67
CA ALA A 211 7.55 -13.17 2.67
C ALA A 211 7.11 -14.01 1.45
N VAL A 212 8.02 -14.83 0.91
CA VAL A 212 7.71 -15.76 -0.20
C VAL A 212 6.62 -16.77 0.20
N ALA A 213 6.66 -17.29 1.43
CA ALA A 213 5.63 -18.19 1.94
C ALA A 213 4.27 -17.50 2.04
N ALA A 214 4.22 -16.23 2.46
CA ALA A 214 2.98 -15.44 2.50
C ALA A 214 2.40 -15.21 1.09
N ILE A 215 3.25 -14.85 0.13
CA ILE A 215 2.88 -14.66 -1.28
C ILE A 215 2.30 -15.95 -1.87
N THR A 216 3.01 -17.08 -1.72
CA THR A 216 2.59 -18.36 -2.28
C THR A 216 1.32 -18.91 -1.61
N THR A 217 1.17 -18.73 -0.30
CA THR A 217 -0.06 -19.09 0.44
C THR A 217 -1.27 -18.28 -0.03
N ALA A 218 -1.07 -17.03 -0.46
CA ALA A 218 -2.11 -16.20 -1.07
C ALA A 218 -2.48 -16.59 -2.51
N GLY A 219 -1.81 -17.61 -3.08
CA GLY A 219 -2.01 -18.08 -4.45
C GLY A 219 -1.29 -17.22 -5.51
N LEU A 220 -0.30 -16.43 -5.09
CA LEU A 220 0.49 -15.55 -5.94
C LEU A 220 1.86 -16.15 -6.23
N TRP A 221 2.56 -15.58 -7.21
CA TRP A 221 3.90 -15.96 -7.63
C TRP A 221 4.93 -14.93 -7.18
N SER A 222 6.07 -15.42 -6.73
CA SER A 222 7.25 -14.62 -6.34
C SER A 222 8.43 -14.93 -7.25
#